data_AF-A0A522WYJ6-F1
#
_entry.id   AF-A0A522WYJ6-F1
#
_cell.length_a   1.000
_cell.length_b   1.000
_cell.length_c   1.000
_cell.angle_alpha   90.00
_cell.angle_beta   90.00
_cell.angle_gamma   90.00
#
_symmetry.space_group_name_H-M   'P 1'
#
loop_
_entity.id
_entity.type
_entity.pdbx_description
1 polymer ?
#
loop_
_entity_poly.entity_id
_entity_poly.type
_entity_poly.pdbx_seq_one_letter_code
_entity_poly.pdbx_strand_id
1 'polypeptide(L)'
;MASKSNGVTITGNTCKTVDDIALGSEFKLMPGARLWFKSQQDTDTLKTQGICQSRSALPISISVNNSKLPWIKANDLSNCSSWIDNKMSCDDSAGAAKALTCVIATIDSESHPKGPEQRTTSVRMRTLSTTDDLDKTESAQDGMELDQEQIVSAMQPDINLCKSINHTAAPIKITWLVETNSRVNTVNSTPSNHTDQPFIDCITVVIKDFPYPQPSQAIWLSNQF
;
A
#
# COMPACT_ATOMS: atom_id res chain seq x y z
N MET A 1 3.04 1.02 -10.28
CA MET A 1 2.20 -0.05 -9.67
C MET A 1 2.80 -1.42 -9.84
N ALA A 2 3.56 -1.63 -10.91
CA ALA A 2 4.30 -2.87 -11.16
C ALA A 2 5.13 -3.36 -9.94
N SER A 3 5.67 -2.45 -9.14
CA SER A 3 6.47 -2.75 -7.93
C SER A 3 5.69 -3.42 -6.79
N LYS A 4 4.39 -3.15 -6.63
CA LYS A 4 3.53 -3.81 -5.60
C LYS A 4 3.04 -5.19 -6.04
N SER A 5 2.97 -5.44 -7.35
CA SER A 5 2.41 -6.65 -7.94
C SER A 5 3.46 -7.73 -8.19
N ASN A 6 3.99 -8.33 -7.11
CA ASN A 6 5.02 -9.37 -7.22
C ASN A 6 4.46 -10.72 -7.69
N GLY A 7 5.20 -11.41 -8.55
CA GLY A 7 4.85 -12.74 -9.08
C GLY A 7 3.74 -12.70 -10.15
N VAL A 8 3.50 -11.53 -10.76
CA VAL A 8 2.49 -11.35 -11.79
C VAL A 8 3.16 -11.15 -13.15
N THR A 9 2.66 -11.86 -14.15
CA THR A 9 2.99 -11.63 -15.56
C THR A 9 1.74 -11.18 -16.31
N ILE A 10 1.92 -10.27 -17.27
CA ILE A 10 0.81 -9.67 -18.02
C ILE A 10 0.95 -10.11 -19.48
N THR A 11 -0.15 -10.59 -20.06
CA THR A 11 -0.25 -10.94 -21.48
C THR A 11 -1.43 -10.21 -22.12
N GLY A 12 -1.34 -9.94 -23.43
CA GLY A 12 -2.43 -9.32 -24.19
C GLY A 12 -2.66 -7.82 -23.93
N ASN A 13 -1.78 -7.15 -23.17
CA ASN A 13 -1.90 -5.72 -22.94
C ASN A 13 -1.47 -4.91 -24.16
N THR A 14 -2.39 -4.09 -24.68
CA THR A 14 -2.17 -3.23 -25.85
C THR A 14 -1.90 -1.77 -25.49
N CYS A 15 -1.94 -1.42 -24.20
CA CYS A 15 -1.59 -0.08 -23.73
C CYS A 15 -0.09 0.22 -23.96
N LYS A 16 0.22 1.48 -24.31
CA LYS A 16 1.61 1.93 -24.55
C LYS A 16 2.36 2.27 -23.27
N THR A 17 1.62 2.62 -22.23
CA THR A 17 2.07 2.95 -20.88
C THR A 17 2.18 1.68 -20.05
N VAL A 18 3.31 1.50 -19.37
CA VAL A 18 3.67 0.26 -18.67
C VAL A 18 2.70 -0.07 -17.52
N ASP A 19 2.12 0.95 -16.89
CA ASP A 19 1.19 0.79 -15.76
C ASP A 19 -0.30 0.75 -16.18
N ASP A 20 -0.63 0.96 -17.46
CA ASP A 20 -2.02 0.90 -17.93
C ASP A 20 -2.34 -0.47 -18.50
N ILE A 21 -3.59 -0.90 -18.31
CA ILE A 21 -4.03 -2.26 -18.67
C ILE A 21 -5.25 -2.15 -19.58
N ALA A 22 -5.14 -2.71 -20.79
CA ALA A 22 -6.24 -2.75 -21.75
C ALA A 22 -7.29 -3.81 -21.37
N LEU A 23 -8.53 -3.59 -21.80
CA LEU A 23 -9.56 -4.64 -21.80
C LEU A 23 -9.08 -5.83 -22.64
N GLY A 24 -9.32 -7.04 -22.15
CA GLY A 24 -8.83 -8.29 -22.73
C GLY A 24 -7.43 -8.69 -22.26
N SER A 25 -6.74 -7.85 -21.47
CA SER A 25 -5.47 -8.25 -20.84
C SER A 25 -5.69 -9.38 -19.84
N GLU A 26 -4.67 -10.22 -19.68
CA GLU A 26 -4.66 -11.32 -18.74
C GLU A 26 -3.46 -11.21 -17.80
N PHE A 27 -3.74 -11.36 -16.51
CA PHE A 27 -2.75 -11.48 -15.46
C PHE A 27 -2.58 -12.93 -15.08
N LYS A 28 -1.36 -13.42 -15.19
CA LYS A 28 -0.98 -14.73 -14.66
C LYS A 28 -0.23 -14.55 -13.35
N LEU A 29 -0.88 -14.96 -12.26
CA LEU A 29 -0.40 -14.90 -10.89
C LEU A 29 0.29 -16.22 -10.56
N MET A 30 1.58 -16.17 -10.25
CA MET A 30 2.31 -17.33 -9.74
C MET A 30 1.85 -17.71 -8.32
N PRO A 31 2.20 -18.90 -7.80
CA PRO A 31 1.90 -19.27 -6.42
C PRO A 31 2.39 -18.21 -5.43
N GLY A 32 1.51 -17.78 -4.52
CA GLY A 32 1.81 -16.73 -3.54
C GLY A 32 1.82 -15.28 -4.09
N ALA A 33 1.59 -15.09 -5.39
CA ALA A 33 1.63 -13.77 -6.02
C ALA A 33 0.52 -12.84 -5.53
N ARG A 34 0.78 -11.53 -5.61
CA ARG A 34 -0.17 -10.45 -5.32
C ARG A 34 -0.31 -9.55 -6.53
N LEU A 35 -1.54 -9.23 -6.87
CA LEU A 35 -1.88 -8.27 -7.92
C LEU A 35 -2.54 -7.05 -7.28
N TRP A 36 -1.93 -5.88 -7.46
CA TRP A 36 -2.52 -4.58 -7.15
C TRP A 36 -2.97 -3.88 -8.43
N PHE A 37 -4.15 -3.26 -8.39
CA PHE A 37 -4.71 -2.53 -9.52
C PHE A 37 -5.54 -1.34 -9.04
N LYS A 38 -5.66 -0.31 -9.89
CA LYS A 38 -6.53 0.85 -9.67
C LYS A 38 -7.35 1.16 -10.91
N SER A 39 -8.48 1.82 -10.70
CA SER A 39 -9.18 2.49 -11.79
C SER A 39 -8.33 3.65 -12.32
N GLN A 40 -8.39 3.89 -13.63
CA GLN A 40 -7.99 5.18 -14.15
C GLN A 40 -8.98 6.25 -13.67
N GLN A 41 -8.50 7.48 -13.50
CA GLN A 41 -9.34 8.63 -13.19
C GLN A 41 -10.31 8.85 -14.34
N ASP A 42 -11.59 8.53 -14.13
CA ASP A 42 -12.66 9.17 -14.88
C ASP A 42 -13.22 10.28 -13.99
N THR A 43 -13.40 11.49 -14.52
CA THR A 43 -13.69 12.72 -13.75
C THR A 43 -14.97 12.65 -12.91
N ASP A 44 -15.84 11.67 -13.16
CA ASP A 44 -17.12 11.46 -12.49
C ASP A 44 -17.22 10.16 -11.68
N THR A 45 -16.15 9.37 -11.55
CA THR A 45 -16.19 8.09 -10.81
C THR A 45 -15.26 8.08 -9.61
N LEU A 46 -15.77 7.54 -8.48
CA LEU A 46 -14.96 7.30 -7.28
C LEU A 46 -13.72 6.49 -7.66
N LYS A 47 -12.55 6.98 -7.25
CA LYS A 47 -11.30 6.24 -7.43
C LYS A 47 -11.41 4.93 -6.68
N THR A 48 -11.04 3.84 -7.34
CA THR A 48 -11.14 2.51 -6.75
C THR A 48 -9.82 1.79 -6.95
N GLN A 49 -9.42 1.02 -5.94
CA GLN A 49 -8.28 0.12 -6.00
C GLN A 49 -8.67 -1.26 -5.54
N GLY A 50 -7.90 -2.25 -5.99
CA GLY A 50 -8.07 -3.60 -5.52
C GLY A 50 -6.75 -4.34 -5.37
N ILE A 51 -6.85 -5.41 -4.59
CA ILE A 51 -5.78 -6.37 -4.38
C ILE A 51 -6.35 -7.78 -4.59
N CYS A 52 -5.59 -8.63 -5.29
CA CYS A 52 -5.82 -10.07 -5.36
C CYS A 52 -4.61 -10.82 -4.82
N GLN A 53 -4.85 -11.88 -4.04
CA GLN A 53 -3.82 -12.78 -3.49
C GLN A 53 -4.08 -14.19 -4.02
N SER A 54 -3.08 -14.76 -4.68
CA SER A 54 -3.05 -16.19 -4.97
C SER A 54 -2.54 -16.96 -3.75
N ARG A 55 -3.30 -17.96 -3.32
CA ARG A 55 -2.91 -18.97 -2.32
C ARG A 55 -2.83 -20.37 -2.94
N SER A 56 -3.05 -20.49 -4.25
CA SER A 56 -2.92 -21.78 -4.95
C SER A 56 -1.44 -22.17 -5.09
N ALA A 57 -1.20 -23.47 -5.15
CA ALA A 57 0.08 -24.04 -5.54
C ALA A 57 0.32 -23.98 -7.07
N LEU A 58 -0.73 -23.66 -7.85
CA LEU A 58 -0.68 -23.53 -9.30
C LEU A 58 -0.83 -22.05 -9.72
N PRO A 59 -0.30 -21.66 -10.89
CA PRO A 59 -0.55 -20.33 -11.43
C PRO A 59 -2.05 -20.11 -11.69
N ILE A 60 -2.54 -18.91 -11.37
CA ILE A 60 -3.93 -18.49 -11.58
C ILE A 60 -3.98 -17.42 -12.65
N SER A 61 -4.95 -17.54 -13.56
CA SER A 61 -5.22 -16.54 -14.58
C SER A 61 -6.40 -15.64 -14.20
N ILE A 62 -6.22 -14.32 -14.32
CA ILE A 62 -7.26 -13.31 -14.11
C ILE A 62 -7.34 -12.44 -15.37
N SER A 63 -8.51 -12.33 -15.97
CA SER A 63 -8.74 -11.47 -17.13
C SER A 63 -9.36 -10.13 -16.74
N VAL A 64 -9.01 -9.08 -17.47
CA VAL A 64 -9.74 -7.79 -17.44
C VAL A 64 -10.79 -7.82 -18.53
N ASN A 65 -12.03 -8.10 -18.16
CA ASN A 65 -13.11 -8.38 -19.13
C ASN A 65 -14.22 -7.33 -19.15
N ASN A 66 -14.17 -6.33 -18.26
CA ASN A 66 -15.21 -5.31 -18.16
C ASN A 66 -14.60 -3.92 -17.95
N SER A 67 -15.21 -2.90 -18.57
CA SER A 67 -14.86 -1.50 -18.32
C SER A 67 -15.46 -0.96 -17.02
N LYS A 68 -16.43 -1.68 -16.45
CA LYS A 68 -17.07 -1.37 -15.17
C LYS A 68 -16.68 -2.36 -14.09
N LEU A 69 -16.79 -1.92 -12.84
CA LEU A 69 -16.62 -2.77 -11.67
C LEU A 69 -17.61 -3.96 -11.66
N PRO A 70 -17.17 -5.16 -11.24
CA PRO A 70 -15.78 -5.57 -11.07
C PRO A 70 -15.10 -5.79 -12.44
N TRP A 71 -13.95 -5.16 -12.68
CA TRP A 71 -13.27 -5.21 -13.99
C TRP A 71 -12.64 -6.57 -14.30
N ILE A 72 -12.39 -7.36 -13.25
CA ILE A 72 -11.63 -8.59 -13.31
C ILE A 72 -12.52 -9.81 -13.15
N LYS A 73 -12.13 -10.88 -13.84
CA LYS A 73 -12.73 -12.21 -13.72
C LYS A 73 -11.62 -13.24 -13.57
N ALA A 74 -11.78 -14.13 -12.60
CA ALA A 74 -10.90 -15.30 -12.49
C ALA A 74 -11.25 -16.33 -13.58
N ASN A 75 -10.23 -16.78 -14.30
CA ASN A 75 -10.34 -17.85 -15.27
C ASN A 75 -9.92 -19.16 -14.59
N ASP A 76 -10.50 -20.29 -15.04
CA ASP A 76 -10.05 -21.64 -14.67
C ASP A 76 -10.10 -21.96 -13.16
N LEU A 77 -10.87 -21.19 -12.38
CA LEU A 77 -11.17 -21.47 -10.97
C LEU A 77 -12.61 -21.95 -10.81
N SER A 78 -12.83 -22.72 -9.74
CA SER A 78 -14.14 -23.27 -9.40
C SER A 78 -14.73 -22.57 -8.17
N ASN A 79 -16.06 -22.67 -8.00
CA ASN A 79 -16.76 -22.16 -6.82
C ASN A 79 -16.46 -20.70 -6.45
N CYS A 80 -16.27 -19.83 -7.44
CA CYS A 80 -16.11 -18.40 -7.20
C CYS A 80 -17.38 -17.81 -6.58
N SER A 81 -17.23 -17.19 -5.41
CA SER A 81 -18.30 -16.40 -4.83
C SER A 81 -18.65 -15.22 -5.72
N SER A 82 -19.90 -14.77 -5.70
CA SER A 82 -20.23 -13.43 -6.18
C SER A 82 -19.44 -12.38 -5.38
N TRP A 83 -19.31 -11.18 -5.94
CA TRP A 83 -18.75 -10.04 -5.23
C TRP A 83 -19.72 -9.62 -4.13
N ILE A 84 -19.39 -9.95 -2.88
CA ILE A 84 -20.15 -9.58 -1.69
C ILE A 84 -19.23 -8.71 -0.84
N ASP A 85 -19.71 -7.53 -0.43
CA ASP A 85 -18.92 -6.53 0.30
C ASP A 85 -17.57 -6.21 -0.39
N ASN A 86 -17.62 -6.06 -1.71
CA ASN A 86 -16.45 -5.83 -2.57
C ASN A 86 -15.35 -6.90 -2.46
N LYS A 87 -15.71 -8.13 -2.06
CA LYS A 87 -14.81 -9.26 -1.94
C LYS A 87 -15.28 -10.43 -2.78
N MET A 88 -14.34 -11.09 -3.43
CA MET A 88 -14.54 -12.33 -4.18
C MET A 88 -13.53 -13.38 -3.69
N SER A 89 -13.96 -14.63 -3.56
CA SER A 89 -13.10 -15.76 -3.26
C SER A 89 -13.41 -16.91 -4.21
N CYS A 90 -12.40 -17.58 -4.72
CA CYS A 90 -12.54 -18.76 -5.57
C CYS A 90 -11.70 -19.91 -5.02
N ASP A 91 -12.13 -21.14 -5.28
CA ASP A 91 -11.39 -22.35 -5.00
C ASP A 91 -10.58 -22.75 -6.23
N ASP A 92 -9.50 -23.51 -6.04
CA ASP A 92 -8.80 -24.08 -7.20
C ASP A 92 -9.57 -25.27 -7.77
N SER A 93 -9.18 -25.68 -8.97
CA SER A 93 -9.75 -26.85 -9.64
C SER A 93 -9.42 -28.18 -8.92
N ALA A 94 -8.47 -28.16 -7.98
CA ALA A 94 -8.04 -29.32 -7.20
C ALA A 94 -8.76 -29.42 -5.84
N GLY A 95 -9.67 -28.49 -5.52
CA GLY A 95 -10.46 -28.46 -4.29
C GLY A 95 -9.81 -27.71 -3.12
N ALA A 96 -8.70 -27.01 -3.31
CA ALA A 96 -8.14 -26.12 -2.29
C ALA A 96 -9.03 -24.88 -2.13
N ALA A 97 -9.58 -24.73 -0.93
CA ALA A 97 -10.47 -23.62 -0.61
C ALA A 97 -9.73 -22.27 -0.64
N LYS A 98 -10.39 -21.23 -1.16
CA LYS A 98 -9.87 -19.84 -1.20
C LYS A 98 -8.51 -19.71 -1.89
N ALA A 99 -8.31 -20.46 -2.97
CA ALA A 99 -7.14 -20.39 -3.84
C ALA A 99 -6.87 -18.98 -4.39
N LEU A 100 -7.92 -18.20 -4.63
CA LEU A 100 -7.83 -16.79 -4.96
C LEU A 100 -8.75 -15.99 -4.04
N THR A 101 -8.27 -14.88 -3.50
CA THR A 101 -9.11 -13.87 -2.85
C THR A 101 -8.82 -12.52 -3.48
N CYS A 102 -9.85 -11.77 -3.82
CA CYS A 102 -9.76 -10.42 -4.33
C CYS A 102 -10.64 -9.47 -3.51
N VAL A 103 -10.17 -8.25 -3.30
CA VAL A 103 -10.89 -7.18 -2.61
C VAL A 103 -10.77 -5.90 -3.42
N ILE A 104 -11.86 -5.13 -3.50
CA ILE A 104 -11.90 -3.77 -4.08
C ILE A 104 -12.32 -2.78 -2.98
N ALA A 105 -11.73 -1.59 -2.97
CA ALA A 105 -12.08 -0.50 -2.09
C ALA A 105 -12.11 0.82 -2.86
N THR A 106 -12.98 1.73 -2.41
CA THR A 106 -12.98 3.14 -2.84
C THR A 106 -11.88 3.91 -2.12
N ILE A 107 -11.25 4.85 -2.81
CA ILE A 107 -10.20 5.71 -2.28
C ILE A 107 -10.71 7.15 -2.33
N ASP A 108 -10.65 7.84 -1.20
CA ASP A 108 -10.81 9.28 -1.17
C ASP A 108 -9.52 9.94 -1.66
N SER A 109 -9.63 10.78 -2.70
CA SER A 109 -8.49 11.20 -3.52
C SER A 109 -7.51 12.19 -2.85
N GLU A 110 -7.58 12.43 -1.55
CA GLU A 110 -6.94 13.61 -0.93
C GLU A 110 -5.70 13.36 -0.05
N SER A 111 -5.31 12.12 0.22
CA SER A 111 -4.31 11.84 1.25
C SER A 111 -2.86 11.69 0.75
N HIS A 112 -2.44 12.37 -0.33
CA HIS A 112 -0.99 12.48 -0.56
C HIS A 112 -0.43 13.56 0.37
N PRO A 113 0.66 13.30 1.12
CA PRO A 113 1.34 14.33 1.89
C PRO A 113 1.74 15.41 0.89
N LYS A 114 1.06 16.56 0.95
CA LYS A 114 1.50 17.73 0.20
C LYS A 114 2.87 18.06 0.77
N GLY A 115 3.86 18.23 -0.11
CA GLY A 115 5.15 18.77 0.28
C GLY A 115 4.99 20.04 1.13
N PRO A 116 6.05 20.46 1.83
CA PRO A 116 6.00 21.32 3.01
C PRO A 116 4.95 22.44 2.88
N GLU A 117 3.88 22.33 3.67
CA GLU A 117 2.98 23.45 3.88
C GLU A 117 3.77 24.47 4.71
N GLN A 118 4.10 25.62 4.12
CA GLN A 118 4.70 26.73 4.84
C GLN A 118 3.69 27.24 5.87
N ARG A 119 3.71 26.66 7.07
CA ARG A 119 3.04 27.23 8.24
C ARG A 119 3.85 28.42 8.73
N THR A 120 3.62 29.59 8.14
CA THR A 120 4.04 30.87 8.71
C THR A 120 3.12 31.22 9.88
N THR A 121 3.32 30.59 11.03
CA THR A 121 2.84 31.14 12.32
C THR A 121 3.96 31.06 13.35
N SER A 122 5.00 31.88 13.14
CA SER A 122 5.97 32.17 14.20
C SER A 122 5.39 33.22 15.15
N VAL A 123 4.89 32.81 16.31
CA VAL A 123 4.73 33.73 17.43
C VAL A 123 5.93 33.55 18.35
N ARG A 124 6.93 34.41 18.18
CA ARG A 124 8.10 34.47 19.03
C ARG A 124 7.68 35.18 20.33
N MET A 125 7.39 34.44 21.38
CA MET A 125 7.25 35.01 22.72
C MET A 125 8.61 35.55 23.15
N ARG A 126 8.71 36.88 23.31
CA ARG A 126 9.87 37.52 23.93
C ARG A 126 9.83 37.18 25.42
N THR A 127 10.62 36.22 25.84
CA THR A 127 10.98 36.07 27.26
C THR A 127 11.93 37.20 27.60
N LEU A 128 11.52 38.09 28.50
CA LEU A 128 12.43 39.02 29.17
C LEU A 128 13.29 38.20 30.13
N SER A 129 14.41 37.67 29.63
CA SER A 129 15.46 37.11 30.48
C SER A 129 16.48 38.21 30.75
N THR A 130 16.53 38.61 32.02
CA THR A 130 17.62 39.35 32.63
C THR A 130 18.97 38.70 32.36
N THR A 131 19.97 39.57 32.29
CA THR A 131 21.42 39.41 32.19
C THR A 131 22.01 38.10 32.76
N ASP A 132 23.06 37.62 32.10
CA ASP A 132 23.96 36.49 32.43
C ASP A 132 23.50 35.10 31.96
N ASP A 133 23.89 34.70 30.75
CA ASP A 133 25.03 33.79 30.59
C ASP A 133 25.37 33.57 29.10
N LEU A 134 26.68 33.63 28.83
CA LEU A 134 27.30 33.41 27.54
C LEU A 134 27.38 31.91 27.20
N ASP A 135 27.46 31.62 25.90
CA ASP A 135 27.79 30.32 25.30
C ASP A 135 26.78 29.18 25.43
N LYS A 136 25.73 29.25 24.59
CA LYS A 136 25.36 28.11 23.75
C LYS A 136 25.02 28.58 22.34
N THR A 137 25.94 28.31 21.42
CA THR A 137 25.72 28.33 19.98
C THR A 137 24.48 27.49 19.67
N GLU A 138 23.36 28.17 19.42
CA GLU A 138 22.15 27.59 18.87
C GLU A 138 22.47 27.09 17.45
N SER A 139 22.79 25.81 17.34
CA SER A 139 22.67 25.08 16.08
C SER A 139 21.18 24.96 15.78
N ALA A 140 20.62 25.97 15.12
CA ALA A 140 19.36 25.87 14.41
C ALA A 140 19.54 24.85 13.27
N GLN A 141 19.45 23.56 13.59
CA GLN A 141 19.13 22.55 12.60
C GLN A 141 17.64 22.67 12.33
N ASP A 142 17.32 23.39 11.26
CA ASP A 142 16.08 23.29 10.49
C ASP A 142 16.01 21.86 9.91
N GLY A 143 15.77 20.89 10.80
CA GLY A 143 15.59 19.50 10.47
C GLY A 143 14.14 19.29 10.08
N MET A 144 13.90 19.19 8.77
CA MET A 144 12.61 18.79 8.20
C MET A 144 12.16 17.46 8.84
N GLU A 145 11.27 17.53 9.83
CA GLU A 145 10.73 16.36 10.52
C GLU A 145 9.65 15.75 9.63
N LEU A 146 9.82 14.47 9.25
CA LEU A 146 8.79 13.73 8.52
C LEU A 146 7.58 13.57 9.44
N ASP A 147 6.44 14.12 9.02
CA ASP A 147 5.17 13.91 9.74
C ASP A 147 4.72 12.45 9.59
N GLN A 148 5.02 11.65 10.62
CA GLN A 148 4.68 10.23 10.65
C GLN A 148 3.18 10.00 10.50
N GLU A 149 2.34 10.86 11.09
CA GLU A 149 0.88 10.71 11.06
C GLU A 149 0.35 10.89 9.65
N GLN A 150 0.85 11.90 8.92
CA GLN A 150 0.50 12.10 7.52
C GLN A 150 0.93 10.94 6.63
N ILE A 151 2.15 10.41 6.84
CA ILE A 151 2.67 9.26 6.08
C ILE A 151 1.81 8.02 6.32
N VAL A 152 1.51 7.72 7.58
CA VAL A 152 0.67 6.57 7.94
C VAL A 152 -0.75 6.72 7.38
N SER A 153 -1.35 7.91 7.51
CA SER A 153 -2.67 8.23 6.98
C SER A 153 -2.73 8.06 5.46
N ALA A 154 -1.68 8.50 4.74
CA ALA A 154 -1.56 8.33 3.30
C ALA A 154 -1.48 6.86 2.86
N MET A 155 -0.86 5.99 3.66
CA MET A 155 -0.79 4.54 3.38
C MET A 155 -2.08 3.81 3.75
N GLN A 156 -2.96 4.39 4.56
CA GLN A 156 -4.11 3.72 5.15
C GLN A 156 -5.03 3.01 4.14
N PRO A 157 -5.32 3.56 2.94
CA PRO A 157 -6.14 2.86 1.95
C PRO A 157 -5.57 1.50 1.52
N ASP A 158 -4.24 1.41 1.38
CA ASP A 158 -3.55 0.17 1.00
C ASP A 158 -3.45 -0.79 2.18
N ILE A 159 -3.22 -0.27 3.39
CA ILE A 159 -3.24 -1.07 4.61
C ILE A 159 -4.62 -1.68 4.83
N ASN A 160 -5.69 -0.95 4.55
CA ASN A 160 -7.06 -1.45 4.65
C ASN A 160 -7.30 -2.60 3.67
N LEU A 161 -6.80 -2.51 2.43
CA LEU A 161 -6.84 -3.65 1.50
C LEU A 161 -6.10 -4.88 2.05
N CYS A 162 -4.91 -4.68 2.63
CA CYS A 162 -4.16 -5.75 3.29
C CYS A 162 -4.95 -6.40 4.45
N LYS A 163 -5.69 -5.61 5.23
CA LYS A 163 -6.58 -6.11 6.30
C LYS A 163 -7.81 -6.84 5.75
N SER A 164 -8.37 -6.40 4.63
CA SER A 164 -9.56 -7.05 4.06
C SER A 164 -9.25 -8.43 3.45
N ILE A 165 -8.03 -8.62 2.94
CA ILE A 165 -7.59 -9.88 2.35
C ILE A 165 -7.01 -10.85 3.38
N ASN A 166 -6.46 -10.33 4.48
CA ASN A 166 -5.90 -11.13 5.57
C ASN A 166 -6.79 -11.03 6.81
N HIS A 167 -7.31 -12.15 7.30
CA HIS A 167 -8.17 -12.18 8.48
C HIS A 167 -7.35 -12.03 9.78
N THR A 168 -6.69 -10.89 9.97
CA THR A 168 -5.92 -10.58 11.17
C THR A 168 -6.68 -9.58 12.03
N ALA A 169 -6.96 -9.95 13.28
CA ALA A 169 -7.62 -9.09 14.26
C ALA A 169 -6.64 -8.47 15.28
N ALA A 170 -5.43 -9.02 15.38
CA ALA A 170 -4.43 -8.56 16.34
C ALA A 170 -3.68 -7.35 15.78
N PRO A 171 -3.47 -6.29 16.58
CA PRO A 171 -2.69 -5.15 16.13
C PRO A 171 -1.20 -5.51 16.07
N ILE A 172 -0.52 -5.14 15.00
CA ILE A 172 0.90 -5.45 14.75
C ILE A 172 1.71 -4.17 14.74
N LYS A 173 2.78 -4.13 15.55
CA LYS A 173 3.72 -3.02 15.52
C LYS A 173 4.73 -3.25 14.40
N ILE A 174 4.85 -2.29 13.50
CA ILE A 174 5.84 -2.30 12.42
C ILE A 174 6.71 -1.06 12.54
N THR A 175 8.02 -1.26 12.47
CA THR A 175 9.05 -0.22 12.50
C THR A 175 9.87 -0.31 11.22
N TRP A 176 10.10 0.81 10.54
CA TRP A 176 10.86 0.82 9.29
C TRP A 176 11.80 2.02 9.20
N LEU A 177 12.86 1.87 8.41
CA LEU A 177 13.88 2.89 8.20
C LEU A 177 13.71 3.54 6.83
N VAL A 178 13.45 4.85 6.82
CA VAL A 178 13.47 5.67 5.60
C VAL A 178 14.89 6.20 5.43
N GLU A 179 15.56 5.80 4.36
CA GLU A 179 16.90 6.26 4.01
C GLU A 179 16.87 7.66 3.35
N THR A 180 18.02 8.32 3.25
CA THR A 180 18.19 9.66 2.62
C THR A 180 17.89 9.68 1.11
N ASN A 181 17.73 8.52 0.49
CA ASN A 181 17.29 8.33 -0.89
C ASN A 181 15.75 8.19 -1.02
N SER A 182 15.00 8.40 0.07
CA SER A 182 13.54 8.22 0.18
C SER A 182 13.05 6.79 -0.02
N ARG A 183 13.92 5.79 0.19
CA ARG A 183 13.56 4.37 0.09
C ARG A 183 13.57 3.69 1.44
N VAL A 184 12.80 2.61 1.52
CA VAL A 184 12.76 1.73 2.69
C VAL A 184 13.24 0.34 2.28
N ASN A 185 14.39 -0.06 2.81
CA ASN A 185 14.92 -1.42 2.62
C ASN A 185 14.65 -2.31 3.84
N THR A 186 14.63 -1.70 5.03
CA THR A 186 14.50 -2.38 6.33
C THR A 186 13.12 -2.15 6.93
N VAL A 187 12.41 -3.25 7.19
CA VAL A 187 11.10 -3.27 7.86
C VAL A 187 11.13 -4.38 8.90
N ASN A 188 10.79 -4.05 10.14
CA ASN A 188 10.77 -4.94 11.29
C ASN A 188 9.36 -5.00 11.86
N SER A 189 8.90 -6.18 12.29
CA SER A 189 7.56 -6.38 12.86
C SER A 189 7.60 -7.09 14.22
N THR A 190 6.78 -6.67 15.16
CA THR A 190 6.57 -7.34 16.45
C THR A 190 5.09 -7.37 16.85
N PRO A 191 4.53 -8.51 17.33
CA PRO A 191 5.15 -9.84 17.42
C PRO A 191 5.25 -10.55 16.07
N SER A 192 6.25 -11.42 15.89
CA SER A 192 6.43 -12.21 14.66
C SER A 192 5.72 -13.56 14.75
N ASN A 193 4.39 -13.56 14.88
CA ASN A 193 3.63 -14.80 14.82
C ASN A 193 3.46 -15.25 13.36
N HIS A 194 3.65 -16.55 13.09
CA HIS A 194 3.55 -17.10 11.73
C HIS A 194 2.17 -16.93 11.08
N THR A 195 1.10 -16.83 11.88
CA THR A 195 -0.27 -16.64 11.40
C THR A 195 -0.48 -15.29 10.72
N ASP A 196 0.26 -14.28 11.15
CA ASP A 196 0.12 -12.91 10.66
C ASP A 196 1.12 -12.56 9.55
N GLN A 197 2.01 -13.50 9.22
CA GLN A 197 3.01 -13.31 8.17
C GLN A 197 2.42 -12.83 6.84
N PRO A 198 1.29 -13.37 6.33
CA PRO A 198 0.69 -12.88 5.09
C PRO A 198 0.27 -11.40 5.15
N PHE A 199 -0.19 -10.95 6.32
CA PHE A 199 -0.55 -9.55 6.56
C PHE A 199 0.70 -8.66 6.68
N ILE A 200 1.71 -9.10 7.44
CA ILE A 200 3.00 -8.42 7.58
C ILE A 200 3.68 -8.24 6.22
N ASP A 201 3.71 -9.29 5.40
CA ASP A 201 4.28 -9.25 4.05
C ASP A 201 3.51 -8.28 3.15
N CYS A 202 2.20 -8.20 3.29
CA CYS A 202 1.37 -7.26 2.55
C CYS A 202 1.69 -5.82 2.94
N ILE A 203 1.72 -5.49 4.23
CA ILE A 203 2.07 -4.15 4.71
C ILE A 203 3.52 -3.79 4.35
N THR A 204 4.44 -4.75 4.42
CA THR A 204 5.84 -4.53 4.05
C THR A 204 5.97 -4.05 2.61
N VAL A 205 5.19 -4.61 1.68
CA VAL A 205 5.16 -4.15 0.28
C VAL A 205 4.59 -2.73 0.18
N VAL A 206 3.53 -2.41 0.93
CA VAL A 206 2.95 -1.06 0.98
C VAL A 206 3.98 -0.03 1.47
N ILE A 207 4.66 -0.33 2.59
CA ILE A 207 5.70 0.51 3.18
C ILE A 207 6.85 0.70 2.18
N LYS A 208 7.36 -0.38 1.56
CA LYS A 208 8.51 -0.28 0.65
C LYS A 208 8.23 0.48 -0.64
N ASP A 209 6.99 0.46 -1.13
CA ASP A 209 6.60 1.15 -2.36
C ASP A 209 6.08 2.58 -2.12
N PHE A 210 5.91 2.99 -0.86
CA PHE A 210 5.39 4.33 -0.57
C PHE A 210 6.40 5.41 -1.01
N PRO A 211 5.94 6.49 -1.68
CA PRO A 211 6.80 7.58 -2.11
C PRO A 211 7.09 8.53 -0.94
N TYR A 212 8.09 8.21 -0.12
CA TYR A 212 8.50 9.05 1.00
C TYR A 212 9.04 10.41 0.53
N PRO A 213 8.84 11.50 1.31
CA PRO A 213 9.61 12.72 1.13
C PRO A 213 11.09 12.44 1.41
N GLN A 214 11.99 13.11 0.71
CA GLN A 214 13.42 12.93 0.90
C GLN A 214 13.89 13.52 2.23
N PRO A 215 14.35 12.71 3.20
CA PRO A 215 14.81 13.24 4.46
C PRO A 215 16.29 13.64 4.37
N SER A 216 16.69 14.61 5.18
CA SER A 216 18.10 15.04 5.30
C SER A 216 18.99 14.00 5.99
N GLN A 217 18.39 13.10 6.75
CA GLN A 217 19.04 11.99 7.45
C GLN A 217 18.14 10.75 7.45
N ALA A 218 18.69 9.57 7.72
CA ALA A 218 17.86 8.36 7.82
C ALA A 218 16.96 8.44 9.07
N ILE A 219 15.68 8.11 8.93
CA ILE A 219 14.67 8.27 10.00
C ILE A 219 13.94 6.94 10.23
N TRP A 220 13.83 6.54 11.50
CA TRP A 220 12.99 5.43 11.91
C TRP A 220 11.56 5.91 12.12
N LEU A 221 10.61 5.24 11.47
CA LEU A 221 9.19 5.42 11.68
C LEU A 221 8.61 4.15 12.31
N SER A 222 7.56 4.29 13.11
CA SER A 222 6.93 3.15 13.80
C SER A 222 5.44 3.37 13.94
N ASN A 223 4.63 2.41 13.53
CA ASN A 223 3.19 2.44 13.74
C ASN A 223 2.63 1.07 14.15
N GLN A 224 1.47 1.10 14.80
CA GLN A 224 0.68 -0.08 15.11
C GLN A 224 -0.51 -0.15 14.14
N PHE A 225 -0.58 -1.23 13.36
CA PHE A 225 -1.59 -1.46 12.33
C PHE A 225 -2.60 -2.52 12.77
#